data_AF-A0A7V9INE0-F1
#
_entry.id   AF-A0A7V9INE0-F1
#
_cell.length_a   1.000
_cell.length_b   1.000
_cell.length_c   1.000
_cell.angle_alpha   90.00
_cell.angle_beta   90.00
_cell.angle_gamma   90.00
#
_symmetry.space_group_name_H-M   'P 1'
#
loop_
_entity.id
_entity.type
_entity.pdbx_description
1 polymer ?
#
loop_
_entity_poly.entity_id
_entity_poly.type
_entity_poly.pdbx_seq_one_letter_code
_entity_poly.pdbx_strand_id
1 'polypeptide(L)'
;IACEPKLLIADEPTTALDVTVQRQILELIAGLQTKHRMSVLFISHDLGLVGEIADHVVVMREGAVRESGPVTQIFGAPQNAYTKALLMCRPRLDVKPRRLPVIDDFMRNENVAQTTAMSEGDVTGSSVVAPAQAGVQSSPQSRQSRPQEAAPLVEAKGLRKEYRLKTGLFEHKTIEAVKEASFNLYPGRTLGVVGESGSGKTTVGMMLMRLTPATKGQVFYKGVDLLTLTAREMMAYRRKIQIISQNPYASLNPRFTVGQILTEPMKIHGIGTSDNDRFSLVIALIRRVGLADDSVHKYPHEFSGGQRQRIAIARCLSMKPEVLICDESVSALDVSVQATVLNLLLDLQDEFGMTYIFISHDLAVVKYMADDMLVMNQGAIVERGNADAIYAAPQNEYTQKLLNAIPRGYSGHVAGRHEHAIPAS
;
A
#
# COMPACT_ATOMS: atom_id res chain seq x y z
N ILE A 1 16.46 -26.24 -6.83
CA ILE A 1 17.35 -26.65 -5.71
C ILE A 1 17.72 -28.12 -5.78
N ALA A 2 16.81 -29.05 -6.14
CA ALA A 2 17.10 -30.48 -6.24
C ALA A 2 18.32 -30.86 -7.11
N CYS A 3 18.71 -30.01 -8.05
CA CYS A 3 19.90 -30.20 -8.89
C CYS A 3 21.19 -29.57 -8.34
N GLU A 4 21.19 -29.10 -7.08
CA GLU A 4 22.32 -28.45 -6.41
C GLU A 4 23.02 -27.38 -7.28
N PRO A 5 22.28 -26.35 -7.74
CA PRO A 5 22.83 -25.37 -8.66
C PRO A 5 23.94 -24.54 -8.00
N LYS A 6 24.97 -24.19 -8.77
CA LYS A 6 26.02 -23.25 -8.33
C LYS A 6 25.55 -21.78 -8.31
N LEU A 7 24.47 -21.47 -9.05
CA LEU A 7 23.85 -20.14 -9.11
C LEU A 7 22.33 -20.29 -9.01
N LEU A 8 21.73 -19.59 -8.06
CA LEU A 8 20.29 -19.39 -7.97
C LEU A 8 19.96 -17.96 -8.39
N ILE A 9 19.10 -17.82 -9.40
CA ILE A 9 18.51 -16.55 -9.77
C ILE A 9 17.11 -16.51 -9.15
N ALA A 10 16.90 -15.56 -8.24
CA ALA A 10 15.63 -15.37 -7.56
C ALA A 10 15.04 -14.03 -8.01
N ASP A 11 13.97 -14.10 -8.81
CA ASP A 11 13.26 -12.94 -9.34
C ASP A 11 12.04 -12.64 -8.46
N GLU A 12 12.10 -11.56 -7.70
CA GLU A 12 11.05 -11.09 -6.78
C GLU A 12 10.45 -12.20 -5.87
N PRO A 13 11.28 -13.04 -5.22
CA PRO A 13 10.82 -14.29 -4.59
C PRO A 13 9.91 -14.08 -3.37
N THR A 14 9.81 -12.85 -2.87
CA THR A 14 9.03 -12.49 -1.68
C THR A 14 7.87 -11.54 -1.98
N THR A 15 7.62 -11.21 -3.25
CA THR A 15 6.50 -10.32 -3.61
C THR A 15 5.16 -10.92 -3.17
N ALA A 16 4.30 -10.07 -2.60
CA ALA A 16 2.96 -10.42 -2.10
C ALA A 16 2.93 -11.45 -0.95
N LEU A 17 4.05 -11.64 -0.24
CA LEU A 17 4.12 -12.44 0.98
C LEU A 17 4.09 -11.54 2.22
N ASP A 18 3.53 -12.03 3.32
CA ASP A 18 3.62 -11.31 4.59
C ASP A 18 5.05 -11.33 5.15
N VAL A 19 5.31 -10.40 6.07
CA VAL A 19 6.65 -10.18 6.65
C VAL A 19 7.23 -11.43 7.33
N THR A 20 6.39 -12.30 7.91
CA THR A 20 6.84 -13.53 8.58
C THR A 20 7.28 -14.57 7.54
N VAL A 21 6.46 -14.81 6.52
CA VAL A 21 6.79 -15.76 5.44
C VAL A 21 7.97 -15.26 4.61
N GLN A 22 8.03 -13.96 4.32
CA GLN A 22 9.16 -13.32 3.68
C GLN A 22 10.46 -13.66 4.43
N ARG A 23 10.50 -13.44 5.76
CA ARG A 23 11.68 -13.76 6.57
C ARG A 23 12.07 -15.24 6.48
N GLN A 24 11.11 -16.15 6.57
CA GLN A 24 11.38 -17.60 6.47
C GLN A 24 12.00 -17.99 5.12
N ILE A 25 11.53 -17.41 4.01
CA ILE A 25 12.09 -17.67 2.67
C ILE A 25 13.54 -17.19 2.59
N LEU A 26 13.86 -16.05 3.19
CA LEU A 26 15.22 -15.51 3.19
C LEU A 26 16.17 -16.34 4.03
N GLU A 27 15.73 -16.75 5.21
CA GLU A 27 16.49 -17.68 6.07
C GLU A 27 16.73 -19.02 5.35
N LEU A 28 15.74 -19.51 4.61
CA LEU A 28 15.88 -20.70 3.77
C LEU A 28 16.89 -20.50 2.64
N ILE A 29 16.82 -19.39 1.90
CA ILE A 29 17.76 -19.08 0.82
C ILE A 29 19.19 -18.96 1.37
N ALA A 30 19.38 -18.27 2.50
CA ALA A 30 20.67 -18.13 3.15
C ALA A 30 21.24 -19.48 3.65
N GLY A 31 20.37 -20.34 4.21
CA GLY A 31 20.74 -21.70 4.61
C GLY A 31 21.17 -22.55 3.42
N LEU A 32 20.45 -22.48 2.30
CA LEU A 32 20.80 -23.20 1.08
C LEU A 32 22.08 -22.68 0.44
N GLN A 33 22.28 -21.36 0.45
CA GLN A 33 23.50 -20.71 -0.04
C GLN A 33 24.73 -21.25 0.68
N THR A 34 24.66 -21.31 2.02
CA THR A 34 25.73 -21.82 2.87
C THR A 34 25.96 -23.31 2.67
N LYS A 35 24.88 -24.10 2.68
CA LYS A 35 24.94 -25.57 2.56
C LYS A 35 25.53 -26.02 1.22
N HIS A 36 25.13 -25.39 0.12
CA HIS A 36 25.53 -25.80 -1.24
C HIS A 36 26.66 -24.95 -1.82
N ARG A 37 27.21 -23.98 -1.06
CA ARG A 37 28.21 -23.00 -1.55
C ARG A 37 27.77 -22.36 -2.87
N MET A 38 26.50 -21.97 -2.91
CA MET A 38 25.82 -21.45 -4.08
C MET A 38 25.93 -19.93 -4.12
N SER A 39 26.01 -19.33 -5.30
CA SER A 39 25.83 -17.88 -5.49
C SER A 39 24.35 -17.58 -5.67
N VAL A 40 23.88 -16.44 -5.16
CA VAL A 40 22.49 -15.99 -5.34
C VAL A 40 22.49 -14.65 -6.06
N LEU A 41 21.83 -14.59 -7.20
CA LEU A 41 21.42 -13.34 -7.83
C LEU A 41 20.00 -13.04 -7.39
N PHE A 42 19.84 -12.04 -6.54
CA PHE A 42 18.55 -11.64 -5.99
C PHE A 42 18.06 -10.37 -6.68
N ILE A 43 16.94 -10.45 -7.38
CA ILE A 43 16.32 -9.33 -8.08
C ILE A 43 15.12 -8.89 -7.25
N SER A 44 15.15 -7.66 -6.74
CA SER A 44 14.00 -7.09 -6.05
C SER A 44 13.94 -5.57 -6.10
N HIS A 45 12.72 -5.03 -6.06
CA HIS A 45 12.44 -3.61 -5.83
C HIS A 45 12.42 -3.23 -4.33
N ASP A 46 12.36 -4.19 -3.41
CA ASP A 46 12.42 -3.90 -1.97
C ASP A 46 13.88 -3.72 -1.50
N LEU A 47 14.31 -2.47 -1.43
CA LEU A 47 15.66 -2.15 -0.98
C LEU A 47 15.92 -2.54 0.48
N GLY A 48 14.91 -2.62 1.35
CA GLY A 48 15.15 -3.02 2.75
C GLY A 48 15.57 -4.47 2.83
N LEU A 49 14.92 -5.30 2.03
CA LEU A 49 15.26 -6.69 1.84
C LEU A 49 16.66 -6.87 1.26
N VAL A 50 16.96 -6.17 0.16
CA VAL A 50 18.29 -6.21 -0.48
C VAL A 50 19.39 -5.82 0.52
N GLY A 51 19.14 -4.81 1.35
CA GLY A 51 20.08 -4.35 2.37
C GLY A 51 20.40 -5.36 3.47
N GLU A 52 19.56 -6.37 3.69
CA GLU A 52 19.73 -7.40 4.71
C GLU A 52 20.45 -8.65 4.17
N ILE A 53 20.23 -8.99 2.90
CA ILE A 53 20.71 -10.27 2.33
C ILE A 53 21.90 -10.14 1.37
N ALA A 54 22.09 -8.98 0.75
CA ALA A 54 23.05 -8.85 -0.33
C ALA A 54 24.43 -8.45 0.21
N ASP A 55 25.48 -9.12 -0.25
CA ASP A 55 26.86 -8.65 -0.04
C ASP A 55 27.19 -7.47 -0.98
N HIS A 56 26.63 -7.49 -2.19
CA HIS A 56 26.87 -6.53 -3.27
C HIS A 56 25.58 -6.18 -3.99
N VAL A 57 25.41 -4.91 -4.37
CA VAL A 57 24.16 -4.38 -4.92
C VAL A 57 24.44 -3.68 -6.25
N VAL A 58 23.55 -3.89 -7.22
CA VAL A 58 23.56 -3.23 -8.52
C VAL A 58 22.22 -2.52 -8.71
N VAL A 59 22.26 -1.20 -8.88
CA VAL A 59 21.07 -0.37 -9.11
C VAL A 59 20.99 -0.04 -10.59
N MET A 60 19.85 -0.36 -11.20
CA MET A 60 19.60 -0.14 -12.63
C MET A 60 18.45 0.84 -12.86
N ARG A 61 18.53 1.61 -13.95
CA ARG A 61 17.44 2.48 -14.45
C ARG A 61 17.55 2.62 -15.96
N GLU A 62 16.43 2.45 -16.66
CA GLU A 62 16.33 2.60 -18.13
C GLU A 62 17.35 1.71 -18.87
N GLY A 63 17.55 0.48 -18.39
CA GLY A 63 18.47 -0.49 -18.98
C GLY A 63 19.96 -0.23 -18.70
N ALA A 64 20.32 0.82 -17.97
CA ALA A 64 21.70 1.14 -17.60
C ALA A 64 21.95 0.93 -16.10
N VAL A 65 23.14 0.46 -15.75
CA VAL A 65 23.64 0.45 -14.36
C VAL A 65 23.91 1.88 -13.94
N ARG A 66 23.30 2.30 -12.84
CA ARG A 66 23.44 3.66 -12.27
C ARG A 66 24.39 3.69 -11.10
N GLU A 67 24.44 2.61 -10.32
CA GLU A 67 25.34 2.44 -9.21
C GLU A 67 25.59 0.96 -8.93
N SER A 68 26.78 0.61 -8.47
CA SER A 68 27.19 -0.77 -8.22
C SER A 68 28.28 -0.77 -7.14
N GLY A 69 28.13 -1.58 -6.11
CA GLY A 69 29.11 -1.66 -5.04
C GLY A 69 28.68 -2.53 -3.86
N PRO A 70 29.52 -2.63 -2.82
CA PRO A 70 29.16 -3.28 -1.57
C PRO A 70 27.88 -2.68 -0.97
N VAL A 71 27.04 -3.52 -0.35
CA VAL A 71 25.78 -3.09 0.29
C VAL A 71 26.01 -1.93 1.27
N THR A 72 27.12 -1.95 1.99
CA THR A 72 27.49 -0.94 2.98
C THR A 72 27.68 0.45 2.36
N GLN A 73 28.26 0.52 1.16
CA GLN A 73 28.44 1.76 0.42
C GLN A 73 27.11 2.26 -0.16
N ILE A 74 26.36 1.38 -0.80
CA ILE A 74 25.10 1.73 -1.49
C ILE A 74 24.04 2.23 -0.50
N PHE A 75 23.93 1.62 0.67
CA PHE A 75 22.94 2.01 1.68
C PHE A 75 23.46 3.07 2.67
N GLY A 76 24.76 3.10 2.94
CA GLY A 76 25.37 4.05 3.88
C GLY A 76 25.69 5.40 3.28
N ALA A 77 26.24 5.43 2.07
CA ALA A 77 26.66 6.65 1.37
C ALA A 77 26.46 6.52 -0.16
N PRO A 78 25.21 6.38 -0.62
CA PRO A 78 24.91 6.31 -2.05
C PRO A 78 25.45 7.54 -2.76
N GLN A 79 26.07 7.35 -3.92
CA GLN A 79 26.62 8.42 -4.74
C GLN A 79 25.59 8.90 -5.77
N ASN A 80 24.84 7.97 -6.38
CA ASN A 80 23.90 8.29 -7.43
C ASN A 80 22.60 8.90 -6.87
N ALA A 81 22.08 9.96 -7.48
CA ALA A 81 20.85 10.60 -7.04
C ALA A 81 19.61 9.72 -7.18
N TYR A 82 19.56 8.84 -8.18
CA TYR A 82 18.47 7.88 -8.30
C TYR A 82 18.46 6.87 -7.13
N THR A 83 19.64 6.36 -6.74
CA THR A 83 19.77 5.49 -5.57
C THR A 83 19.34 6.22 -4.29
N LYS A 84 19.78 7.46 -4.11
CA LYS A 84 19.35 8.33 -3.00
C LYS A 84 17.83 8.48 -2.98
N ALA A 85 17.22 8.75 -4.13
CA ALA A 85 15.77 8.92 -4.25
C ALA A 85 15.04 7.62 -3.88
N LEU A 86 15.44 6.46 -4.41
CA LEU A 86 14.81 5.17 -4.10
C LEU A 86 14.83 4.84 -2.61
N LEU A 87 15.95 5.09 -1.93
CA LEU A 87 16.09 4.87 -0.48
C LEU A 87 15.20 5.81 0.35
N MET A 88 14.92 7.02 -0.16
CA MET A 88 14.11 8.04 0.52
C MET A 88 12.61 7.89 0.26
N CYS A 89 12.20 7.29 -0.87
CA CYS A 89 10.79 7.04 -1.18
C CYS A 89 10.10 6.06 -0.20
N ARG A 90 10.88 5.26 0.53
CA ARG A 90 10.34 4.21 1.41
C ARG A 90 9.82 4.80 2.73
N PRO A 91 8.59 4.46 3.15
CA PRO A 91 8.13 4.72 4.50
C PRO A 91 9.09 4.11 5.53
N ARG A 92 9.31 4.81 6.63
CA ARG A 92 10.11 4.31 7.74
C ARG A 92 9.27 4.18 9.00
N LEU A 93 9.70 3.31 9.91
CA LEU A 93 8.98 3.07 11.16
C LEU A 93 9.27 4.14 12.23
N ASP A 94 10.43 4.79 12.14
CA ASP A 94 10.93 5.78 13.10
C ASP A 94 10.38 7.18 12.85
N VAL A 95 10.09 7.53 11.59
CA VAL A 95 9.60 8.86 11.20
C VAL A 95 8.35 8.75 10.35
N LYS A 96 7.34 9.57 10.67
CA LYS A 96 6.11 9.74 9.87
C LYS A 96 6.12 11.10 9.18
N PRO A 97 6.76 11.23 8.00
CA PRO A 97 6.82 12.52 7.30
C PRO A 97 5.42 12.93 6.80
N ARG A 98 5.23 14.22 6.48
CA ARG A 98 3.95 14.71 5.92
C ARG A 98 3.69 14.18 4.50
N ARG A 99 4.76 14.07 3.72
CA ARG A 99 4.78 13.59 2.34
C ARG A 99 6.02 12.71 2.19
N LEU A 100 5.87 11.58 1.51
CA LEU A 100 7.00 10.79 1.10
C LEU A 100 7.71 11.50 -0.06
N PRO A 101 9.04 11.56 -0.06
CA PRO A 101 9.78 11.98 -1.24
C PRO A 101 9.42 11.09 -2.44
N VAL A 102 9.31 11.66 -3.63
CA VAL A 102 9.15 10.91 -4.89
C VAL A 102 10.31 11.18 -5.83
N ILE A 103 10.60 10.24 -6.73
CA ILE A 103 11.78 10.31 -7.60
C ILE A 103 11.77 11.59 -8.46
N ASP A 104 10.61 11.98 -8.97
CA ASP A 104 10.48 13.18 -9.79
C ASP A 104 10.94 14.46 -9.09
N ASP A 105 10.79 14.55 -7.76
CA ASP A 105 11.23 15.72 -6.98
C ASP A 105 12.76 15.82 -6.95
N PHE A 106 13.46 14.68 -6.83
CA PHE A 106 14.93 14.65 -6.83
C PHE A 106 15.50 14.94 -8.22
N MET A 107 14.92 14.33 -9.25
CA MET A 107 15.41 14.49 -10.62
C MET A 107 15.21 15.92 -11.14
N ARG A 108 14.14 16.61 -10.72
CA ARG A 108 13.94 18.03 -11.05
C ARG A 108 14.98 18.94 -10.40
N ASN A 109 15.32 18.68 -9.15
CA ASN A 109 16.31 19.49 -8.42
C ASN A 109 17.74 19.33 -8.98
N GLU A 110 18.10 18.16 -9.50
CA GLU A 110 19.38 17.98 -10.22
C GLU A 110 19.44 18.77 -11.52
N ASN A 111 18.36 18.78 -12.30
CA ASN A 111 18.33 19.55 -13.55
C ASN A 111 18.49 21.05 -13.26
N VAL A 112 17.86 21.56 -12.20
CA VAL A 112 18.03 22.97 -11.79
C VAL A 112 19.47 23.24 -11.33
N ALA A 113 20.06 22.36 -10.49
CA ALA A 113 21.43 22.50 -10.01
C ALA A 113 22.49 22.43 -11.13
N GLN A 114 22.28 21.56 -12.13
CA GLN A 114 23.15 21.46 -13.31
C GLN A 114 22.98 22.66 -14.26
N THR A 115 21.77 23.22 -14.37
CA THR A 115 21.54 24.41 -15.22
C THR A 115 22.13 25.67 -14.59
N THR A 116 22.09 25.81 -13.26
CA THR A 116 22.74 26.94 -12.56
C THR A 116 24.27 26.88 -12.57
N ALA A 117 24.87 25.69 -12.72
CA ALA A 117 26.33 25.53 -12.80
C ALA A 117 26.90 25.85 -14.21
N MET A 118 26.06 26.11 -15.22
CA MET A 118 26.48 26.41 -16.60
C MET A 118 26.17 27.85 -17.04
N SER A 119 25.77 28.74 -16.13
CA SER A 119 25.56 30.16 -16.43
C SER A 119 25.97 31.04 -15.25
N GLU A 120 27.28 31.13 -15.02
CA GLU A 120 27.86 32.29 -14.31
C GLU A 120 28.25 33.35 -15.34
N GLY A 121 27.44 34.39 -15.42
CA GLY A 121 27.66 35.57 -16.25
C GLY A 121 26.45 36.49 -16.17
N ASP A 122 26.45 37.36 -15.16
CA ASP A 122 25.63 38.57 -14.97
C ASP A 122 24.13 38.51 -15.34
N VAL A 123 23.27 38.70 -14.34
CA VAL A 123 22.36 39.87 -14.21
C VAL A 123 21.55 39.76 -12.92
N THR A 124 21.51 40.89 -12.22
CA THR A 124 20.73 41.23 -11.04
C THR A 124 19.23 40.90 -11.14
N GLY A 125 18.69 40.30 -10.08
CA GLY A 125 17.32 40.52 -9.61
C GLY A 125 16.16 40.08 -10.51
N SER A 126 15.67 38.86 -10.31
CA SER A 126 14.22 38.60 -10.31
C SER A 126 13.89 37.31 -9.59
N SER A 127 13.10 37.47 -8.53
CA SER A 127 12.38 36.40 -7.83
C SER A 127 11.53 35.64 -8.84
N VAL A 128 11.98 34.46 -9.26
CA VAL A 128 11.18 33.58 -10.12
C VAL A 128 10.23 32.77 -9.23
N VAL A 129 8.99 33.20 -9.34
CA VAL A 129 7.74 32.72 -8.77
C VAL A 129 7.60 31.20 -8.89
N ALA A 130 7.41 30.54 -7.74
CA ALA A 130 6.93 29.17 -7.65
C ALA A 130 5.53 29.06 -8.27
N PRO A 131 5.21 28.03 -9.08
CA PRO A 131 3.84 27.83 -9.51
C PRO A 131 3.02 27.28 -8.33
N ALA A 132 2.22 28.18 -7.77
CA ALA A 132 0.94 27.97 -7.10
C ALA A 132 0.77 26.65 -6.30
N GLN A 133 1.31 26.66 -5.08
CA GLN A 133 0.62 26.02 -3.98
C GLN A 133 -0.65 26.82 -3.66
N ALA A 134 -1.80 26.37 -4.16
CA ALA A 134 -3.09 26.84 -3.70
C ALA A 134 -3.68 25.82 -2.71
N GLY A 135 -3.33 26.03 -1.44
CA GLY A 135 -4.16 25.74 -0.26
C GLY A 135 -4.41 24.30 0.13
N VAL A 136 -3.59 23.75 1.03
CA VAL A 136 -4.04 23.20 2.34
C VAL A 136 -2.85 23.30 3.33
N GLN A 137 -2.76 24.40 4.08
CA GLN A 137 -1.91 24.49 5.26
C GLN A 137 -2.63 23.83 6.45
N SER A 138 -2.74 22.50 6.46
CA SER A 138 -3.07 21.75 7.66
C SER A 138 -1.88 20.87 8.03
N SER A 139 -1.26 21.18 9.16
CA SER A 139 -0.17 20.41 9.77
C SER A 139 -0.58 18.94 10.00
N PRO A 140 0.34 17.96 9.92
CA PRO A 140 0.05 16.55 10.25
C PRO A 140 -0.39 16.36 11.72
N GLN A 141 0.00 17.28 12.61
CA GLN A 141 -0.50 17.34 13.99
C GLN A 141 -2.04 17.52 14.06
N SER A 142 -2.68 18.07 13.01
CA SER A 142 -4.13 18.27 12.99
C SER A 142 -4.95 16.99 12.77
N ARG A 143 -4.32 15.88 12.35
CA ARG A 143 -4.99 14.56 12.24
C ARG A 143 -5.03 13.83 13.59
N GLN A 144 -3.95 13.92 14.37
CA GLN A 144 -3.85 13.32 15.71
C GLN A 144 -4.80 13.98 16.72
N SER A 145 -5.16 15.26 16.51
CA SER A 145 -6.00 16.04 17.42
C SER A 145 -7.48 16.12 17.03
N ARG A 146 -7.97 15.33 16.06
CA ARG A 146 -9.43 15.28 15.79
C ARG A 146 -10.12 14.57 16.96
N PRO A 147 -11.05 15.23 17.67
CA PRO A 147 -11.67 14.65 18.86
C PRO A 147 -12.33 13.31 18.55
N GLN A 148 -12.12 12.34 19.44
CA GLN A 148 -12.78 11.03 19.46
C GLN A 148 -14.29 11.13 19.77
N GLU A 149 -14.81 12.35 19.94
CA GLU A 149 -16.22 12.68 20.22
C GLU A 149 -17.14 12.58 18.99
N ALA A 150 -16.60 12.44 17.78
CA ALA A 150 -17.43 12.21 16.61
C ALA A 150 -18.03 10.79 16.63
N ALA A 151 -19.31 10.66 16.29
CA ALA A 151 -19.94 9.35 16.11
C ALA A 151 -19.22 8.55 15.01
N PRO A 152 -19.10 7.21 15.16
CA PRO A 152 -18.45 6.39 14.16
C PRO A 152 -19.18 6.46 12.81
N LEU A 153 -18.42 6.63 11.73
CA LEU A 153 -18.94 6.59 10.36
C LEU A 153 -19.33 5.17 9.98
N VAL A 154 -18.46 4.20 10.31
CA VAL A 154 -18.72 2.76 10.19
C VAL A 154 -18.47 2.11 11.55
N GLU A 155 -19.39 1.25 11.97
CA GLU A 155 -19.28 0.46 13.19
C GLU A 155 -19.55 -1.02 12.85
N ALA A 156 -18.54 -1.87 13.04
CA ALA A 156 -18.66 -3.32 12.91
C ALA A 156 -18.85 -3.93 14.30
N LYS A 157 -19.90 -4.75 14.48
CA LYS A 157 -20.17 -5.46 15.74
C LYS A 157 -20.18 -6.96 15.51
N GLY A 158 -19.23 -7.65 16.13
CA GLY A 158 -19.19 -9.11 16.21
C GLY A 158 -19.24 -9.80 14.85
N LEU A 159 -18.60 -9.22 13.82
CA LEU A 159 -18.63 -9.79 12.48
C LEU A 159 -17.97 -11.16 12.46
N ARG A 160 -18.67 -12.14 11.90
CA ARG A 160 -18.17 -13.51 11.74
C ARG A 160 -18.31 -13.98 10.31
N LYS A 161 -17.33 -14.75 9.84
CA LYS A 161 -17.38 -15.45 8.55
C LYS A 161 -16.90 -16.88 8.67
N GLU A 162 -17.81 -17.78 8.32
CA GLU A 162 -17.57 -19.21 8.18
C GLU A 162 -17.67 -19.61 6.70
N TYR A 163 -16.70 -20.41 6.23
CA TYR A 163 -16.74 -21.08 4.94
C TYR A 163 -16.89 -22.58 5.15
N ARG A 164 -17.83 -23.20 4.42
CA ARG A 164 -18.03 -24.64 4.40
C ARG A 164 -17.30 -25.22 3.20
N LEU A 165 -16.22 -25.94 3.44
CA LEU A 165 -15.48 -26.67 2.42
C LEU A 165 -15.97 -28.11 2.37
N LYS A 166 -16.19 -28.63 1.16
CA LYS A 166 -16.48 -30.05 0.94
C LYS A 166 -15.15 -30.82 1.01
N THR A 167 -15.01 -31.72 1.97
CA THR A 167 -13.83 -32.60 2.10
C THR A 167 -14.12 -34.03 1.65
N GLY A 168 -15.39 -34.37 1.40
CA GLY A 168 -15.82 -35.66 0.82
C GLY A 168 -17.27 -35.59 0.29
N LEU A 169 -17.85 -36.74 -0.07
CA LEU A 169 -19.26 -36.80 -0.55
C LEU A 169 -20.29 -36.39 0.53
N PHE A 170 -19.96 -36.56 1.82
CA PHE A 170 -20.85 -36.22 2.94
C PHE A 170 -20.17 -35.44 4.08
N GLU A 171 -18.85 -35.18 3.98
CA GLU A 171 -18.12 -34.45 5.01
C GLU A 171 -17.86 -33.00 4.60
N HIS A 172 -18.16 -32.09 5.52
CA HIS A 172 -17.89 -30.68 5.40
C HIS A 172 -16.95 -30.23 6.52
N LYS A 173 -15.85 -29.59 6.14
CA LYS A 173 -14.99 -28.87 7.08
C LYS A 173 -15.40 -27.41 7.10
N THR A 174 -15.71 -26.89 8.28
CA THR A 174 -15.97 -25.45 8.47
C THR A 174 -14.67 -24.75 8.81
N ILE A 175 -14.35 -23.68 8.08
CA ILE A 175 -13.22 -22.79 8.38
C ILE A 175 -13.78 -21.43 8.77
N GLU A 176 -13.44 -20.99 9.97
CA GLU A 176 -13.73 -19.63 10.44
C GLU A 176 -12.66 -18.68 9.89
N ALA A 177 -13.00 -17.93 8.84
CA ALA A 177 -12.10 -16.92 8.28
C ALA A 177 -12.10 -15.63 9.11
N VAL A 178 -13.21 -15.31 9.77
CA VAL A 178 -13.32 -14.22 10.74
C VAL A 178 -14.13 -14.72 11.92
N LYS A 179 -13.52 -14.76 13.10
CA LYS A 179 -14.11 -15.31 14.32
C LYS A 179 -15.04 -14.32 15.00
N GLU A 180 -14.53 -13.10 15.21
CA GLU A 180 -15.30 -11.98 15.76
C GLU A 180 -14.53 -10.67 15.52
N ALA A 181 -14.99 -9.85 14.58
CA ALA A 181 -14.41 -8.55 14.30
C ALA A 181 -15.35 -7.42 14.76
N SER A 182 -14.89 -6.64 15.74
CA SER A 182 -15.59 -5.47 16.28
C SER A 182 -14.69 -4.25 16.28
N PHE A 183 -15.07 -3.20 15.56
CA PHE A 183 -14.28 -1.97 15.45
C PHE A 183 -15.11 -0.78 14.98
N ASN A 184 -14.58 0.41 15.25
CA ASN A 184 -15.14 1.68 14.83
C ASN A 184 -14.20 2.35 13.82
N LEU A 185 -14.78 2.98 12.82
CA LEU A 185 -14.09 3.84 11.87
C LEU A 185 -14.72 5.22 11.93
N TYR A 186 -13.90 6.23 12.21
CA TYR A 186 -14.36 7.60 12.43
C TYR A 186 -14.13 8.47 11.18
N PRO A 187 -14.98 9.48 10.93
CA PRO A 187 -14.87 10.35 9.76
C PRO A 187 -13.48 10.96 9.58
N GLY A 188 -12.95 10.89 8.35
CA GLY A 188 -11.69 11.52 7.96
C GLY A 188 -10.44 10.88 8.57
N ARG A 189 -10.56 9.72 9.23
CA ARG A 189 -9.45 8.95 9.79
C ARG A 189 -9.13 7.72 8.94
N THR A 190 -7.94 7.18 9.14
CA THR A 190 -7.50 5.94 8.51
C THR A 190 -7.35 4.84 9.54
N LEU A 191 -8.10 3.75 9.37
CA LEU A 191 -7.95 2.51 10.12
C LEU A 191 -7.06 1.53 9.36
N GLY A 192 -5.85 1.29 9.86
CA GLY A 192 -4.95 0.26 9.37
C GLY A 192 -5.41 -1.14 9.81
N VAL A 193 -5.42 -2.11 8.91
CA VAL A 193 -5.72 -3.51 9.24
C VAL A 193 -4.55 -4.37 8.78
N VAL A 194 -3.87 -5.00 9.73
CA VAL A 194 -2.62 -5.74 9.49
C VAL A 194 -2.67 -7.15 10.02
N GLY A 195 -1.70 -7.96 9.63
CA GLY A 195 -1.56 -9.36 10.03
C GLY A 195 -1.05 -10.21 8.88
N GLU A 196 -0.68 -11.45 9.17
CA GLU A 196 -0.18 -12.42 8.19
C GLU A 196 -1.19 -12.73 7.07
N SER A 197 -0.69 -13.32 5.99
CA SER A 197 -1.55 -13.77 4.90
C SER A 197 -2.58 -14.78 5.43
N GLY A 198 -3.84 -14.65 4.99
CA GLY A 198 -4.93 -15.50 5.48
C GLY A 198 -5.49 -15.15 6.87
N SER A 199 -5.04 -14.07 7.52
CA SER A 199 -5.57 -13.68 8.84
C SER A 199 -7.00 -13.13 8.85
N GLY A 200 -7.62 -12.91 7.68
CA GLY A 200 -9.03 -12.50 7.54
C GLY A 200 -9.27 -11.02 7.15
N LYS A 201 -8.20 -10.24 6.90
CA LYS A 201 -8.26 -8.79 6.60
C LYS A 201 -9.17 -8.44 5.41
N THR A 202 -8.88 -9.04 4.25
CA THR A 202 -9.68 -8.86 3.02
C THR A 202 -11.13 -9.31 3.22
N THR A 203 -11.35 -10.42 3.94
CA THR A 203 -12.69 -10.91 4.27
C THR A 203 -13.50 -9.88 5.07
N VAL A 204 -12.88 -9.21 6.04
CA VAL A 204 -13.52 -8.11 6.78
C VAL A 204 -13.91 -6.98 5.83
N GLY A 205 -13.00 -6.50 4.97
CA GLY A 205 -13.30 -5.45 3.99
C GLY A 205 -14.46 -5.82 3.03
N MET A 206 -14.46 -7.05 2.53
CA MET A 206 -15.51 -7.56 1.63
C MET A 206 -16.88 -7.71 2.31
N MET A 207 -16.91 -8.03 3.61
CA MET A 207 -18.14 -8.09 4.40
C MET A 207 -18.77 -6.70 4.59
N LEU A 208 -17.97 -5.67 4.82
CA LEU A 208 -18.47 -4.29 4.97
C LEU A 208 -19.22 -3.80 3.72
N MET A 209 -18.77 -4.21 2.54
CA MET A 209 -19.43 -3.89 1.26
C MET A 209 -20.48 -4.91 0.82
N ARG A 210 -20.73 -5.94 1.63
CA ARG A 210 -21.60 -7.08 1.30
C ARG A 210 -21.27 -7.66 -0.08
N LEU A 211 -19.98 -7.73 -0.40
CA LEU A 211 -19.46 -8.51 -1.53
C LEU A 211 -19.31 -9.98 -1.13
N THR A 212 -19.07 -10.21 0.16
CA THR A 212 -19.21 -11.52 0.80
C THR A 212 -20.22 -11.41 1.95
N PRO A 213 -21.20 -12.32 2.08
CA PRO A 213 -22.14 -12.27 3.19
C PRO A 213 -21.45 -12.65 4.50
N ALA A 214 -21.69 -11.87 5.55
CA ALA A 214 -21.33 -12.23 6.91
C ALA A 214 -22.21 -13.40 7.39
N THR A 215 -21.65 -14.29 8.21
CA THR A 215 -22.40 -15.38 8.86
C THR A 215 -23.17 -14.85 10.07
N LYS A 216 -22.57 -13.95 10.84
CA LYS A 216 -23.16 -13.26 12.00
C LYS A 216 -22.56 -11.86 12.15
N GLY A 217 -23.18 -11.06 13.01
CA GLY A 217 -22.74 -9.70 13.33
C GLY A 217 -23.53 -8.63 12.58
N GLN A 218 -23.10 -7.39 12.75
CA GLN A 218 -23.77 -6.20 12.20
C GLN A 218 -22.74 -5.21 11.66
N VAL A 219 -23.11 -4.46 10.63
CA VAL A 219 -22.30 -3.36 10.09
C VAL A 219 -23.18 -2.12 10.00
N PHE A 220 -22.93 -1.14 10.85
CA PHE A 220 -23.63 0.13 10.80
C PHE A 220 -22.84 1.13 9.97
N TYR A 221 -23.51 1.85 9.07
CA TYR A 221 -22.99 3.07 8.44
C TYR A 221 -23.92 4.23 8.81
N LYS A 222 -23.40 5.22 9.53
CA LYS A 222 -24.20 6.34 10.10
C LYS A 222 -25.48 5.87 10.81
N GLY A 223 -25.38 4.78 11.59
CA GLY A 223 -26.48 4.19 12.36
C GLY A 223 -27.40 3.24 11.58
N VAL A 224 -27.24 3.07 10.27
CA VAL A 224 -28.03 2.12 9.47
C VAL A 224 -27.29 0.80 9.33
N ASP A 225 -27.91 -0.32 9.74
CA ASP A 225 -27.33 -1.66 9.56
C ASP A 225 -27.38 -2.07 8.07
N LEU A 226 -26.20 -2.15 7.45
CA LEU A 226 -26.03 -2.49 6.04
C LEU A 226 -26.37 -3.94 5.73
N LEU A 227 -26.27 -4.84 6.71
CA LEU A 227 -26.50 -6.27 6.49
C LEU A 227 -27.98 -6.63 6.37
N THR A 228 -28.87 -5.78 6.91
CA THR A 228 -30.33 -5.97 6.85
C THR A 228 -30.99 -5.36 5.61
N LEU A 229 -30.25 -4.53 4.86
CA LEU A 229 -30.79 -3.85 3.68
C LEU A 229 -31.13 -4.83 2.55
N THR A 230 -32.11 -4.48 1.72
CA THR A 230 -32.34 -5.14 0.44
C THR A 230 -31.23 -4.81 -0.56
N ALA A 231 -31.12 -5.59 -1.65
CA ALA A 231 -30.14 -5.33 -2.70
C ALA A 231 -30.32 -3.95 -3.34
N ARG A 232 -31.56 -3.47 -3.46
CA ARG A 232 -31.90 -2.16 -4.03
C ARG A 232 -31.47 -1.02 -3.12
N GLU A 233 -31.74 -1.11 -1.82
CA GLU A 233 -31.32 -0.10 -0.84
C GLU A 233 -29.79 -0.03 -0.74
N MET A 234 -29.12 -1.19 -0.82
CA MET A 234 -27.66 -1.27 -0.79
C MET A 234 -26.98 -0.48 -1.93
N MET A 235 -27.66 -0.25 -3.07
CA MET A 235 -27.08 0.50 -4.20
C MET A 235 -26.66 1.92 -3.82
N ALA A 236 -27.40 2.58 -2.92
CA ALA A 236 -27.02 3.91 -2.42
C ALA A 236 -25.72 3.86 -1.61
N TYR A 237 -25.55 2.82 -0.79
CA TYR A 237 -24.36 2.62 0.04
C TYR A 237 -23.15 2.13 -0.75
N ARG A 238 -23.37 1.37 -1.83
CA ARG A 238 -22.31 1.03 -2.78
C ARG A 238 -21.67 2.27 -3.38
N ARG A 239 -22.40 3.38 -3.53
CA ARG A 239 -21.80 4.66 -3.96
C ARG A 239 -20.94 5.31 -2.86
N LYS A 240 -21.33 5.14 -1.60
CA LYS A 240 -20.68 5.78 -0.43
C LYS A 240 -19.44 5.03 0.06
N ILE A 241 -19.40 3.72 -0.15
CA ILE A 241 -18.31 2.83 0.25
C ILE A 241 -17.75 2.18 -1.02
N GLN A 242 -16.49 2.45 -1.32
CA GLN A 242 -15.80 1.90 -2.49
C GLN A 242 -14.60 1.08 -2.03
N ILE A 243 -14.15 0.15 -2.89
CA ILE A 243 -12.97 -0.69 -2.64
C ILE A 243 -12.01 -0.59 -3.81
N ILE A 244 -10.74 -0.41 -3.49
CA ILE A 244 -9.62 -0.61 -4.39
C ILE A 244 -9.06 -1.98 -4.08
N SER A 245 -9.26 -2.92 -5.00
CA SER A 245 -8.79 -4.31 -4.86
C SER A 245 -7.28 -4.43 -5.04
N GLN A 246 -6.72 -5.51 -4.47
CA GLN A 246 -5.29 -5.85 -4.52
C GLN A 246 -4.71 -5.87 -5.93
N ASN A 247 -5.47 -6.37 -6.91
CA ASN A 247 -5.02 -6.42 -8.30
C ASN A 247 -5.76 -5.38 -9.17
N PRO A 248 -5.12 -4.25 -9.52
CA PRO A 248 -5.75 -3.24 -10.38
C PRO A 248 -6.11 -3.81 -11.75
N TYR A 249 -5.33 -4.75 -12.30
CA TYR A 249 -5.60 -5.34 -13.60
C TYR A 249 -6.92 -6.11 -13.62
N ALA A 250 -7.18 -6.94 -12.59
CA ALA A 250 -8.43 -7.67 -12.48
C ALA A 250 -9.64 -6.75 -12.23
N SER A 251 -9.41 -5.56 -11.68
CA SER A 251 -10.48 -4.59 -11.40
C SER A 251 -10.92 -3.77 -12.62
N LEU A 252 -10.07 -3.65 -13.66
CA LEU A 252 -10.32 -2.86 -14.86
C LEU A 252 -10.69 -3.78 -16.02
N ASN A 253 -11.81 -3.50 -16.71
CA ASN A 253 -12.20 -4.30 -17.86
C ASN A 253 -11.32 -3.94 -19.08
N PRO A 254 -10.50 -4.87 -19.62
CA PRO A 254 -9.54 -4.55 -20.67
C PRO A 254 -10.19 -4.22 -22.02
N ARG A 255 -11.50 -4.49 -22.19
CA ARG A 255 -12.26 -4.19 -23.41
C ARG A 255 -12.75 -2.75 -23.50
N PHE A 256 -12.67 -1.99 -22.42
CA PHE A 256 -13.14 -0.61 -22.34
C PHE A 256 -11.96 0.34 -22.25
N THR A 257 -12.11 1.53 -22.83
CA THR A 257 -11.15 2.61 -22.61
C THR A 257 -11.25 3.12 -21.18
N VAL A 258 -10.20 3.79 -20.70
CA VAL A 258 -10.19 4.42 -19.38
C VAL A 258 -11.39 5.35 -19.21
N GLY A 259 -11.68 6.20 -20.19
CA GLY A 259 -12.83 7.11 -20.14
C GLY A 259 -14.16 6.37 -19.94
N GLN A 260 -14.34 5.22 -20.63
CA GLN A 260 -15.53 4.38 -20.46
C GLN A 260 -15.59 3.75 -19.07
N ILE A 261 -14.45 3.24 -18.56
CA ILE A 261 -14.36 2.63 -17.22
C ILE A 261 -14.74 3.62 -16.11
N LEU A 262 -14.32 4.89 -16.22
CA LEU A 262 -14.70 5.90 -15.24
C LEU A 262 -16.14 6.40 -15.42
N THR A 263 -16.65 6.42 -16.65
CA THR A 263 -18.00 6.93 -16.95
C THR A 263 -19.10 5.92 -16.60
N GLU A 264 -18.87 4.62 -16.82
CA GLU A 264 -19.84 3.55 -16.56
C GLU A 264 -20.49 3.62 -15.16
N PRO A 265 -19.74 3.68 -14.04
CA PRO A 265 -20.35 3.77 -12.71
C PRO A 265 -21.13 5.08 -12.51
N MET A 266 -20.71 6.18 -13.13
CA MET A 266 -21.47 7.44 -13.13
C MET A 266 -22.83 7.28 -13.83
N LYS A 267 -22.88 6.58 -14.96
CA LYS A 267 -24.14 6.31 -15.69
C LYS A 267 -25.11 5.49 -14.84
N ILE A 268 -24.60 4.41 -14.22
CA ILE A 268 -25.39 3.50 -13.38
C ILE A 268 -26.02 4.23 -12.19
N HIS A 269 -25.29 5.16 -11.58
CA HIS A 269 -25.71 5.85 -10.37
C HIS A 269 -26.24 7.28 -10.60
N GLY A 270 -26.49 7.67 -11.85
CA GLY A 270 -27.05 8.98 -12.19
C GLY A 270 -26.16 10.16 -11.79
N ILE A 271 -24.84 9.97 -11.83
CA ILE A 271 -23.86 11.04 -11.58
C ILE A 271 -23.58 11.76 -12.90
N GLY A 272 -23.66 13.09 -12.87
CA GLY A 272 -23.55 13.93 -14.06
C GLY A 272 -24.88 14.06 -14.81
N THR A 273 -25.12 15.26 -15.30
CA THR A 273 -26.35 15.71 -15.96
C THR A 273 -26.43 15.31 -17.43
N SER A 274 -25.29 15.16 -18.10
CA SER A 274 -25.18 14.79 -19.51
C SER A 274 -23.89 14.01 -19.76
N ASP A 275 -23.75 13.41 -20.94
CA ASP A 275 -22.50 12.73 -21.31
C ASP A 275 -21.31 13.71 -21.43
N ASN A 276 -21.55 14.97 -21.79
CA ASN A 276 -20.51 16.01 -21.81
C ASN A 276 -20.05 16.41 -20.39
N ASP A 277 -21.01 16.51 -19.44
CA ASP A 277 -20.73 16.76 -18.03
C ASP A 277 -19.91 15.60 -17.43
N ARG A 278 -20.33 14.35 -17.69
CA ARG A 278 -19.56 13.16 -17.27
C ARG A 278 -18.16 13.13 -17.86
N PHE A 279 -18.00 13.45 -19.14
CA PHE A 279 -16.68 13.54 -19.76
C PHE A 279 -15.78 14.58 -19.07
N SER A 280 -16.35 15.75 -18.74
CA SER A 280 -15.63 16.80 -18.01
C SER A 280 -15.22 16.34 -16.60
N LEU A 281 -16.10 15.64 -15.89
CA LEU A 281 -15.77 15.02 -14.59
C LEU A 281 -14.67 13.97 -14.71
N VAL A 282 -14.69 13.14 -15.75
CA VAL A 282 -13.65 12.14 -16.02
C VAL A 282 -12.29 12.80 -16.27
N ILE A 283 -12.24 13.86 -17.09
CA ILE A 283 -10.99 14.61 -17.32
C ILE A 283 -10.45 15.19 -16.01
N ALA A 284 -11.31 15.78 -15.18
CA ALA A 284 -10.90 16.28 -13.87
C ALA A 284 -10.32 15.17 -12.98
N LEU A 285 -10.94 13.98 -12.95
CA LEU A 285 -10.45 12.83 -12.19
C LEU A 285 -9.10 12.31 -12.70
N ILE A 286 -8.92 12.24 -14.02
CA ILE A 286 -7.66 11.80 -14.64
C ILE A 286 -6.51 12.74 -14.31
N ARG A 287 -6.73 14.05 -14.41
CA ARG A 287 -5.75 15.06 -13.97
C ARG A 287 -5.47 14.95 -12.48
N ARG A 288 -6.50 14.74 -11.66
CA ARG A 288 -6.37 14.62 -10.20
C ARG A 288 -5.48 13.46 -9.78
N VAL A 289 -5.53 12.34 -10.51
CA VAL A 289 -4.63 11.19 -10.28
C VAL A 289 -3.30 11.31 -11.04
N GLY A 290 -2.98 12.48 -11.60
CA GLY A 290 -1.70 12.76 -12.23
C GLY A 290 -1.48 12.03 -13.55
N LEU A 291 -2.54 11.84 -14.33
CA LEU A 291 -2.50 11.29 -15.69
C LEU A 291 -2.83 12.38 -16.71
N ALA A 292 -2.30 12.25 -17.93
CA ALA A 292 -2.58 13.17 -19.02
C ALA A 292 -4.00 12.99 -19.55
N ASP A 293 -4.63 14.07 -20.03
CA ASP A 293 -6.01 14.05 -20.53
C ASP A 293 -6.24 13.02 -21.63
N ASP A 294 -5.24 12.80 -22.49
CA ASP A 294 -5.29 11.81 -23.58
C ASP A 294 -5.49 10.36 -23.08
N SER A 295 -5.24 10.12 -21.78
CA SER A 295 -5.34 8.80 -21.15
C SER A 295 -6.76 8.27 -21.20
N VAL A 296 -7.78 9.12 -21.32
CA VAL A 296 -9.19 8.69 -21.41
C VAL A 296 -9.48 7.84 -22.65
N HIS A 297 -8.69 8.00 -23.71
CA HIS A 297 -8.87 7.27 -24.96
C HIS A 297 -8.10 5.95 -25.00
N LYS A 298 -7.15 5.75 -24.08
CA LYS A 298 -6.30 4.56 -24.00
C LYS A 298 -7.01 3.43 -23.25
N TYR A 299 -6.54 2.21 -23.45
CA TYR A 299 -6.96 1.00 -22.77
C TYR A 299 -6.06 0.69 -21.58
N PRO A 300 -6.54 -0.04 -20.55
CA PRO A 300 -5.75 -0.37 -19.37
C PRO A 300 -4.38 -1.00 -19.65
N HIS A 301 -4.27 -1.84 -20.69
CA HIS A 301 -3.03 -2.54 -21.01
C HIS A 301 -1.91 -1.61 -21.51
N GLU A 302 -2.23 -0.38 -21.94
CA GLU A 302 -1.27 0.63 -22.40
C GLU A 302 -0.59 1.39 -21.25
N PHE A 303 -1.00 1.13 -20.01
CA PHE A 303 -0.50 1.81 -18.81
C PHE A 303 0.43 0.92 -17.98
N SER A 304 1.36 1.54 -17.24
CA SER A 304 2.15 0.86 -16.21
C SER A 304 1.29 0.41 -15.02
N GLY A 305 1.81 -0.48 -14.17
CA GLY A 305 1.09 -0.95 -12.97
C GLY A 305 0.63 0.22 -12.06
N GLY A 306 1.51 1.19 -11.83
CA GLY A 306 1.19 2.39 -11.06
C GLY A 306 0.15 3.30 -11.70
N GLN A 307 0.20 3.47 -13.01
CA GLN A 307 -0.82 4.23 -13.73
C GLN A 307 -2.18 3.52 -13.67
N ARG A 308 -2.21 2.19 -13.82
CA ARG A 308 -3.44 1.39 -13.66
C ARG A 308 -4.01 1.50 -12.24
N GLN A 309 -3.16 1.52 -11.22
CA GLN A 309 -3.60 1.74 -9.84
C GLN A 309 -4.28 3.10 -9.68
N ARG A 310 -3.68 4.15 -10.25
CA ARG A 310 -4.23 5.50 -10.24
C ARG A 310 -5.57 5.59 -11.01
N ILE A 311 -5.72 4.85 -12.09
CA ILE A 311 -7.01 4.69 -12.81
C ILE A 311 -8.05 3.98 -11.92
N ALA A 312 -7.66 2.93 -11.19
CA ALA A 312 -8.56 2.24 -10.27
C ALA A 312 -9.03 3.15 -9.11
N ILE A 313 -8.13 3.99 -8.58
CA ILE A 313 -8.48 5.05 -7.62
C ILE A 313 -9.47 6.03 -8.26
N ALA A 314 -9.18 6.55 -9.46
CA ALA A 314 -10.05 7.50 -10.15
C ALA A 314 -11.46 6.94 -10.40
N ARG A 315 -11.55 5.65 -10.75
CA ARG A 315 -12.83 4.94 -10.88
C ARG A 315 -13.62 4.93 -9.57
N CYS A 316 -12.98 4.67 -8.43
CA CYS A 316 -13.65 4.75 -7.13
C CYS A 316 -14.11 6.18 -6.82
N LEU A 317 -13.26 7.18 -7.10
CA LEU A 317 -13.57 8.60 -6.87
C LEU A 317 -14.72 9.13 -7.75
N SER A 318 -14.96 8.54 -8.91
CA SER A 318 -16.11 8.87 -9.77
C SER A 318 -17.46 8.81 -9.03
N MET A 319 -17.53 7.99 -7.98
CA MET A 319 -18.71 7.77 -7.16
C MET A 319 -18.89 8.80 -6.04
N LYS A 320 -17.88 9.64 -5.79
CA LYS A 320 -17.77 10.55 -4.64
C LYS A 320 -17.97 9.81 -3.30
N PRO A 321 -17.14 8.78 -3.01
CA PRO A 321 -17.31 7.97 -1.81
C PRO A 321 -16.89 8.72 -0.54
N GLU A 322 -17.46 8.32 0.59
CA GLU A 322 -17.07 8.81 1.92
C GLU A 322 -16.08 7.84 2.61
N VAL A 323 -16.19 6.55 2.27
CA VAL A 323 -15.30 5.48 2.75
C VAL A 323 -14.63 4.80 1.56
N LEU A 324 -13.32 4.62 1.65
CA LEU A 324 -12.53 3.86 0.68
C LEU A 324 -11.76 2.75 1.40
N ILE A 325 -12.01 1.51 0.99
CA ILE A 325 -11.28 0.34 1.45
C ILE A 325 -10.12 0.12 0.48
N CYS A 326 -8.89 0.26 0.97
CA CYS A 326 -7.67 0.01 0.22
C CYS A 326 -7.19 -1.39 0.59
N ASP A 327 -7.47 -2.38 -0.25
CA ASP A 327 -7.12 -3.77 0.01
C ASP A 327 -5.81 -4.11 -0.70
N GLU A 328 -4.69 -4.03 0.03
CA GLU A 328 -3.34 -4.24 -0.51
C GLU A 328 -3.06 -3.42 -1.79
N SER A 329 -3.60 -2.20 -1.84
CA SER A 329 -3.64 -1.37 -3.05
C SER A 329 -2.27 -0.87 -3.53
N VAL A 330 -1.19 -1.15 -2.80
CA VAL A 330 0.17 -0.71 -3.14
C VAL A 330 1.23 -1.82 -3.05
N SER A 331 0.85 -3.05 -2.68
CA SER A 331 1.83 -4.11 -2.35
C SER A 331 2.58 -4.66 -3.56
N ALA A 332 2.01 -4.54 -4.76
CA ALA A 332 2.62 -5.00 -6.01
C ALA A 332 3.26 -3.86 -6.84
N LEU A 333 3.47 -2.69 -6.23
CA LEU A 333 4.03 -1.52 -6.90
C LEU A 333 5.48 -1.32 -6.46
N ASP A 334 6.30 -0.82 -7.38
CA ASP A 334 7.65 -0.39 -7.02
C ASP A 334 7.61 0.75 -5.99
N VAL A 335 8.67 0.86 -5.18
CA VAL A 335 8.75 1.80 -4.05
C VAL A 335 8.50 3.26 -4.44
N SER A 336 8.78 3.65 -5.70
CA SER A 336 8.60 5.02 -6.17
C SER A 336 7.15 5.33 -6.52
N VAL A 337 6.51 4.39 -7.21
CA VAL A 337 5.09 4.46 -7.54
C VAL A 337 4.25 4.33 -6.27
N GLN A 338 4.65 3.45 -5.34
CA GLN A 338 4.03 3.29 -4.04
C GLN A 338 4.00 4.63 -3.29
N ALA A 339 5.13 5.32 -3.16
CA ALA A 339 5.19 6.64 -2.52
C ALA A 339 4.22 7.65 -3.17
N THR A 340 4.18 7.66 -4.50
CA THR A 340 3.28 8.53 -5.28
C THR A 340 1.81 8.23 -4.99
N VAL A 341 1.43 6.95 -4.97
CA VAL A 341 0.05 6.52 -4.68
C VAL A 341 -0.34 6.81 -3.23
N LEU A 342 0.56 6.60 -2.26
CA LEU A 342 0.30 6.92 -0.86
C LEU A 342 0.10 8.43 -0.65
N ASN A 343 0.95 9.26 -1.26
CA ASN A 343 0.78 10.71 -1.22
C ASN A 343 -0.56 11.14 -1.84
N LEU A 344 -0.94 10.57 -2.99
CA LEU A 344 -2.24 10.81 -3.62
C LEU A 344 -3.40 10.47 -2.68
N LEU A 345 -3.36 9.32 -2.00
CA LEU A 345 -4.40 8.96 -1.03
C LEU A 345 -4.46 9.97 0.12
N LEU A 346 -3.32 10.44 0.63
CA LEU A 346 -3.31 11.48 1.66
C LEU A 346 -3.88 12.82 1.16
N ASP A 347 -3.56 13.24 -0.06
CA ASP A 347 -4.13 14.43 -0.69
C ASP A 347 -5.66 14.33 -0.82
N LEU A 348 -6.15 13.17 -1.25
CA LEU A 348 -7.58 12.92 -1.41
C LEU A 348 -8.32 12.92 -0.06
N GLN A 349 -7.71 12.37 0.99
CA GLN A 349 -8.24 12.42 2.34
C GLN A 349 -8.35 13.84 2.87
N ASP A 350 -7.28 14.64 2.71
CA ASP A 350 -7.26 16.02 3.18
C ASP A 350 -8.26 16.90 2.42
N GLU A 351 -8.38 16.72 1.10
CA GLU A 351 -9.25 17.54 0.24
C GLU A 351 -10.73 17.18 0.36
N PHE A 352 -11.07 15.88 0.37
CA PHE A 352 -12.46 15.42 0.35
C PHE A 352 -12.96 14.92 1.70
N GLY A 353 -12.14 14.98 2.75
CA GLY A 353 -12.48 14.43 4.07
C GLY A 353 -12.71 12.92 4.05
N MET A 354 -12.06 12.19 3.13
CA MET A 354 -12.29 10.76 2.95
C MET A 354 -11.86 9.95 4.17
N THR A 355 -12.55 8.85 4.39
CA THR A 355 -12.25 7.92 5.48
C THR A 355 -11.72 6.61 4.90
N TYR A 356 -10.64 6.06 5.46
CA TYR A 356 -9.97 4.90 4.89
C TYR A 356 -9.96 3.69 5.81
N ILE A 357 -10.20 2.52 5.23
CA ILE A 357 -9.74 1.25 5.81
C ILE A 357 -8.57 0.81 4.94
N PHE A 358 -7.37 0.79 5.52
CA PHE A 358 -6.14 0.49 4.80
C PHE A 358 -5.63 -0.89 5.21
N ILE A 359 -5.87 -1.89 4.37
CA ILE A 359 -5.44 -3.27 4.58
C ILE A 359 -4.07 -3.43 3.89
N SER A 360 -3.08 -3.87 4.65
CA SER A 360 -1.73 -4.12 4.13
C SER A 360 -1.00 -5.14 5.01
N HIS A 361 -0.08 -5.89 4.41
CA HIS A 361 0.93 -6.65 5.15
C HIS A 361 2.21 -5.84 5.37
N ASP A 362 2.45 -4.78 4.60
CA ASP A 362 3.55 -3.83 4.82
C ASP A 362 3.19 -2.87 5.97
N LEU A 363 3.89 -3.08 7.09
CA LEU A 363 3.70 -2.32 8.33
C LEU A 363 4.30 -0.91 8.25
N ALA A 364 5.34 -0.68 7.45
CA ALA A 364 5.89 0.67 7.27
C ALA A 364 4.90 1.58 6.54
N VAL A 365 4.18 1.04 5.56
CA VAL A 365 3.07 1.75 4.89
C VAL A 365 1.94 2.03 5.85
N VAL A 366 1.56 1.07 6.69
CA VAL A 366 0.47 1.24 7.65
C VAL A 366 0.84 2.29 8.69
N LYS A 367 2.08 2.29 9.20
CA LYS A 367 2.60 3.34 10.08
C LYS A 367 2.45 4.73 9.46
N TYR A 368 2.75 4.84 8.16
CA TYR A 368 2.65 6.09 7.41
C TYR A 368 1.21 6.55 7.18
N MET A 369 0.29 5.63 6.87
CA MET A 369 -1.08 5.96 6.49
C MET A 369 -2.07 6.03 7.65
N ALA A 370 -1.95 5.15 8.64
CA ALA A 370 -3.01 4.89 9.60
C ALA A 370 -2.93 5.80 10.84
N ASP A 371 -4.09 6.17 11.37
CA ASP A 371 -4.25 6.83 12.67
C ASP A 371 -4.52 5.80 13.77
N ASP A 372 -5.36 4.81 13.46
CA ASP A 372 -5.72 3.68 14.32
C ASP A 372 -5.37 2.36 13.62
N MET A 373 -5.11 1.30 14.37
CA MET A 373 -4.62 0.03 13.85
C MET A 373 -5.37 -1.15 14.47
N LEU A 374 -5.71 -2.13 13.64
CA LEU A 374 -6.18 -3.46 14.02
C LEU A 374 -5.14 -4.49 13.62
N VAL A 375 -4.74 -5.33 14.57
CA VAL A 375 -3.87 -6.48 14.30
C VAL A 375 -4.74 -7.73 14.28
N MET A 376 -4.78 -8.42 13.14
CA MET A 376 -5.54 -9.65 12.94
C MET A 376 -4.62 -10.87 12.92
N ASN A 377 -4.98 -11.90 13.68
CA ASN A 377 -4.32 -13.20 13.67
C ASN A 377 -5.38 -14.33 13.64
N GLN A 378 -5.25 -15.26 12.70
CA GLN A 378 -6.13 -16.44 12.57
C GLN A 378 -7.63 -16.10 12.70
N GLY A 379 -8.08 -15.05 12.00
CA GLY A 379 -9.46 -14.61 11.97
C GLY A 379 -9.93 -13.79 13.18
N ALA A 380 -9.08 -13.54 14.18
CA ALA A 380 -9.41 -12.73 15.36
C ALA A 380 -8.65 -11.40 15.36
N ILE A 381 -9.27 -10.34 15.87
CA ILE A 381 -8.56 -9.10 16.22
C ILE A 381 -7.86 -9.34 17.55
N VAL A 382 -6.53 -9.34 17.56
CA VAL A 382 -5.72 -9.64 18.75
C VAL A 382 -5.21 -8.38 19.45
N GLU A 383 -5.15 -7.25 18.75
CA GLU A 383 -4.77 -5.96 19.30
C GLU A 383 -5.42 -4.84 18.47
N ARG A 384 -5.80 -3.74 19.15
CA ARG A 384 -6.39 -2.56 18.51
C ARG A 384 -6.11 -1.29 19.30
N GLY A 385 -5.99 -0.16 18.61
CA GLY A 385 -5.77 1.14 19.26
C GLY A 385 -5.14 2.15 18.32
N ASN A 386 -4.63 3.24 18.89
CA ASN A 386 -3.85 4.21 18.15
C ASN A 386 -2.62 3.53 17.51
N ALA A 387 -2.38 3.79 16.23
CA ALA A 387 -1.30 3.14 15.49
C ALA A 387 0.07 3.44 16.14
N ASP A 388 0.35 4.72 16.45
CA ASP A 388 1.64 5.12 17.02
C ASP A 388 1.93 4.45 18.36
N ALA A 389 0.90 4.29 19.21
CA ALA A 389 1.00 3.58 20.48
C ALA A 389 1.31 2.08 20.30
N ILE A 390 0.64 1.40 19.35
CA ILE A 390 0.89 -0.02 19.06
C ILE A 390 2.31 -0.25 18.53
N TYR A 391 2.81 0.63 17.66
CA TYR A 391 4.20 0.52 17.17
C TYR A 391 5.23 0.75 18.28
N ALA A 392 4.95 1.65 19.22
CA ALA A 392 5.88 1.99 20.30
C ALA A 392 5.88 0.94 21.43
N ALA A 393 4.72 0.42 21.79
CA ALA A 393 4.55 -0.47 22.94
C ALA A 393 3.47 -1.54 22.68
N PRO A 394 3.72 -2.51 21.77
CA PRO A 394 2.77 -3.57 21.46
C PRO A 394 2.54 -4.48 22.67
N GLN A 395 1.28 -4.71 23.02
CA GLN A 395 0.90 -5.51 24.19
C GLN A 395 0.77 -7.00 23.86
N ASN A 396 0.37 -7.34 22.63
CA ASN A 396 0.17 -8.73 22.25
C ASN A 396 1.49 -9.37 21.75
N GLU A 397 1.77 -10.60 22.16
CA GLU A 397 2.96 -11.36 21.72
C GLU A 397 3.00 -11.54 20.19
N TYR A 398 1.85 -11.74 19.54
CA TYR A 398 1.79 -11.85 18.09
C TYR A 398 2.19 -10.52 17.42
N THR A 399 1.69 -9.40 17.93
CA THR A 399 2.05 -8.07 17.42
C THR A 399 3.55 -7.81 17.59
N GLN A 400 4.12 -8.18 18.74
CA GLN A 400 5.57 -8.10 18.97
C GLN A 400 6.36 -8.91 17.95
N LYS A 401 5.97 -10.17 17.70
CA LYS A 401 6.60 -11.02 16.68
C LYS A 401 6.50 -10.42 15.29
N LEU A 402 5.31 -9.93 14.92
CA LEU A 402 5.04 -9.32 13.63
C LEU A 402 5.90 -8.06 13.39
N LEU A 403 5.99 -7.17 14.39
CA LEU A 403 6.83 -5.97 14.30
C LEU A 403 8.33 -6.29 14.28
N ASN A 404 8.75 -7.31 15.02
CA ASN A 404 10.15 -7.77 15.02
C ASN A 404 10.56 -8.46 13.71
N ALA A 405 9.61 -8.98 12.94
CA ALA A 405 9.86 -9.60 11.64
C ALA A 405 10.10 -8.57 10.52
N ILE A 406 9.80 -7.28 10.73
CA ILE A 406 9.98 -6.25 9.70
C ILE A 406 11.47 -6.07 9.38
N PRO A 407 11.88 -6.17 8.10
CA PRO A 407 13.22 -5.83 7.67
C PRO A 407 13.54 -4.38 8.06
N ARG A 408 14.51 -4.19 8.96
CA ARG A 408 14.93 -2.85 9.40
C ARG A 408 15.81 -2.13 8.37
N GLY A 409 16.10 -2.81 7.25
CA GLY A 409 17.06 -2.37 6.25
C GLY A 409 18.50 -2.43 6.77
N TYR A 410 19.42 -1.87 5.99
CA TYR A 410 20.83 -1.79 6.37
C TYR A 410 21.01 -0.86 7.57
N SER A 411 21.33 -1.45 8.73
CA SER A 411 21.51 -0.73 10.01
C SER A 411 22.98 -0.71 10.44
N GLY A 412 23.93 -0.57 9.50
CA GLY A 412 25.36 -0.38 9.76
C GLY A 412 26.09 -1.53 10.47
N HIS A 413 25.35 -2.46 11.09
CA HIS A 413 25.84 -3.69 11.66
C HIS A 413 25.66 -4.77 10.61
N VAL A 414 26.78 -5.27 10.11
CA VAL A 414 26.83 -6.65 9.62
C VAL A 414 26.39 -7.49 10.81
N ALA A 415 25.15 -7.97 10.80
CA ALA A 415 24.76 -9.04 11.70
C ALA A 415 25.80 -10.14 11.46
N GLY A 416 26.67 -10.36 12.45
CA GLY A 416 27.66 -11.42 12.39
C GLY A 416 26.92 -12.68 11.99
N ARG A 417 27.32 -13.26 10.85
CA ARG A 417 26.90 -14.62 10.48
C ARG A 417 27.03 -15.44 11.76
N HIS A 418 25.91 -15.94 12.26
CA HIS A 418 25.92 -16.84 13.40
C HIS A 418 26.95 -17.93 13.09
N GLU A 419 28.08 -17.89 13.79
CA GLU A 419 28.97 -19.03 13.95
C GLU A 419 28.17 -20.10 14.70
N HIS A 420 27.31 -20.83 13.99
CA HIS A 420 27.07 -22.21 14.36
C HIS A 420 28.33 -22.98 14.01
N ALA A 421 29.29 -22.93 14.93
CA ALA A 421 30.33 -23.93 15.05
C ALA A 421 29.63 -25.28 15.13
N ILE A 422 29.69 -26.04 14.05
CA ILE A 422 29.38 -27.47 14.06
C ILE A 422 30.44 -28.10 14.97
N PRO A 423 30.09 -28.75 16.09
CA PRO A 423 31.07 -29.49 16.86
C PRO A 423 31.61 -30.61 15.97
N ALA A 424 32.93 -30.65 15.82
CA ALA A 424 33.61 -31.74 15.16
C ALA A 424 33.37 -33.04 15.94
N SER A 425 32.80 -34.03 15.27
CA SER A 425 32.88 -35.45 15.63
C SER A 425 33.12 -36.26 14.37
#